data_AF-A0A2A9PGC7-F1
#
_entry.id   AF-A0A2A9PGC7-F1
#
_cell.length_a   1.000
_cell.length_b   1.000
_cell.length_c   1.000
_cell.angle_alpha   90.00
_cell.angle_beta   90.00
_cell.angle_gamma   90.00
#
_symmetry.space_group_name_H-M   'P 1'
#
loop_
_entity.id
_entity.type
_entity.pdbx_description
1 polymer ?
#
loop_
_entity_poly.entity_id
_entity_poly.type
_entity_poly.pdbx_seq_one_letter_code
_entity_poly.pdbx_strand_id
1 'polypeptide(L)'
;MLVCRRAAGCVLRVRRTTTPSPIRMPRRAYSRSGPGPAASSYPGADASVTTTTLLAPLATDLDKLAPGFDMNQDDMRILKTPGDFYAALRHGIRHARRRIFLATLYIGRSEGELVEELRTALRRNDELRLSILTDALRGTRLYVPYAEPDGLEEEARAEEGQ
;
A
#
# COMPACT_ATOMS: atom_id res chain seq x y z
N MET A 1 -17.03 -41.71 -56.88
CA MET A 1 -18.15 -41.81 -55.93
C MET A 1 -17.94 -40.80 -54.81
N LEU A 2 -18.86 -39.85 -54.72
CA LEU A 2 -18.88 -38.75 -53.77
C LEU A 2 -19.76 -39.17 -52.57
N VAL A 3 -19.27 -39.08 -51.34
CA VAL A 3 -20.16 -38.92 -50.18
C VAL A 3 -19.53 -37.89 -49.24
N CYS A 4 -20.14 -36.71 -49.26
CA CYS A 4 -19.93 -35.62 -48.34
C CYS A 4 -20.87 -35.83 -47.14
N ARG A 5 -20.37 -35.70 -45.90
CA ARG A 5 -21.21 -35.45 -44.72
C ARG A 5 -20.57 -34.38 -43.85
N ARG A 6 -21.18 -33.19 -43.91
CA ARG A 6 -21.08 -32.12 -42.90
C ARG A 6 -21.93 -32.51 -41.68
N ALA A 7 -21.46 -32.16 -40.49
CA ALA A 7 -22.30 -31.53 -39.48
C ALA A 7 -21.44 -30.71 -38.52
N ALA A 8 -21.84 -29.46 -38.35
CA ALA A 8 -21.27 -28.48 -37.43
C ALA A 8 -21.72 -28.76 -36.00
N GLY A 9 -20.88 -28.38 -35.03
CA GLY A 9 -21.19 -28.46 -33.61
C GLY A 9 -20.32 -27.50 -32.81
N CYS A 10 -20.49 -26.20 -33.01
CA CYS A 10 -19.97 -25.18 -32.12
C CYS A 10 -20.77 -25.20 -30.82
N VAL A 11 -20.19 -25.71 -29.73
CA VAL A 11 -20.76 -25.55 -28.39
C VAL A 11 -20.04 -24.39 -27.71
N LEU A 12 -20.57 -23.18 -27.89
CA LEU A 12 -20.21 -22.01 -27.09
C LEU A 12 -20.73 -22.24 -25.66
N ARG A 13 -19.83 -22.62 -24.74
CA ARG A 13 -20.11 -22.53 -23.30
C ARG A 13 -20.17 -21.07 -22.89
N VAL A 14 -21.37 -20.52 -22.85
CA VAL A 14 -21.67 -19.25 -22.19
C VAL A 14 -21.36 -19.40 -20.70
N ARG A 15 -20.26 -18.79 -20.25
CA ARG A 15 -19.99 -18.61 -18.82
C ARG A 15 -21.03 -17.63 -18.28
N ARG A 16 -21.86 -18.08 -17.34
CA ARG A 16 -22.74 -17.21 -16.55
C ARG A 16 -21.87 -16.25 -15.75
N THR A 17 -21.84 -14.99 -16.14
CA THR A 17 -21.31 -13.90 -15.33
C THR A 17 -22.35 -13.58 -14.26
N THR A 18 -22.09 -13.94 -13.01
CA THR A 18 -22.77 -13.33 -11.86
C THR A 18 -22.37 -11.86 -11.82
N THR A 19 -23.26 -11.00 -12.29
CA THR A 19 -23.13 -9.55 -12.11
C THR A 19 -23.26 -9.24 -10.62
N PRO A 20 -22.31 -8.51 -10.00
CA PRO A 20 -22.53 -7.99 -8.66
C PRO A 20 -23.68 -6.97 -8.72
N SER A 21 -24.68 -7.15 -7.87
CA SER A 21 -25.77 -6.21 -7.70
C SER A 21 -25.22 -4.83 -7.35
N PRO A 22 -25.74 -3.73 -7.93
CA PRO A 22 -25.30 -2.41 -7.55
C PRO A 22 -25.71 -2.15 -6.09
N ILE A 23 -24.72 -1.90 -5.23
CA ILE A 23 -24.95 -1.43 -3.86
C ILE A 23 -25.68 -0.10 -3.97
N ARG A 24 -26.96 -0.11 -3.57
CA ARG A 24 -27.86 1.05 -3.63
C ARG A 24 -27.57 1.97 -2.45
N MET A 25 -26.55 2.82 -2.59
CA MET A 25 -26.27 3.89 -1.61
C MET A 25 -27.43 4.90 -1.63
N PRO A 26 -28.11 5.19 -0.51
CA PRO A 26 -29.14 6.21 -0.47
C PRO A 26 -28.49 7.58 -0.70
N ARG A 27 -28.89 8.25 -1.78
CA ARG A 27 -28.46 9.61 -2.12
C ARG A 27 -29.20 10.58 -1.19
N ARG A 28 -28.55 11.01 -0.11
CA ARG A 28 -29.13 11.99 0.82
C ARG A 28 -29.10 13.38 0.17
N ALA A 29 -30.27 13.90 -0.19
CA ALA A 29 -30.41 15.25 -0.71
C ALA A 29 -30.26 16.27 0.45
N TYR A 30 -29.36 17.24 0.30
CA TYR A 30 -29.19 18.31 1.28
C TYR A 30 -30.21 19.42 1.03
N SER A 31 -31.27 19.46 1.83
CA SER A 31 -32.10 20.67 1.98
C SER A 31 -31.40 21.64 2.94
N ARG A 32 -30.84 22.73 2.39
CA ARG A 32 -30.35 23.88 3.18
C ARG A 32 -31.55 24.66 3.71
N SER A 33 -31.82 24.56 5.00
CA SER A 33 -32.65 25.53 5.71
C SER A 33 -32.15 25.69 7.14
N GLY A 34 -31.43 26.78 7.42
CA GLY A 34 -31.00 27.15 8.76
C GLY A 34 -30.37 28.56 8.78
N PRO A 35 -30.70 29.44 9.74
CA PRO A 35 -30.21 30.82 9.78
C PRO A 35 -28.78 30.90 10.33
N GLY A 36 -27.94 31.76 9.74
CA GLY A 36 -26.54 31.95 10.15
C GLY A 36 -26.41 32.70 11.50
N PRO A 37 -25.36 32.41 12.30
CA PRO A 37 -25.16 33.11 13.56
C PRO A 37 -24.53 34.49 13.32
N ALA A 38 -25.02 35.46 14.08
CA ALA A 38 -24.51 36.84 14.12
C ALA A 38 -23.11 36.90 14.75
N ALA A 39 -22.29 37.81 14.24
CA ALA A 39 -20.92 38.04 14.68
C ALA A 39 -20.86 38.65 16.09
N SER A 40 -20.04 38.09 16.97
CA SER A 40 -19.60 38.71 18.21
C SER A 40 -18.08 38.66 18.33
N SER A 41 -17.49 39.84 18.47
CA SER A 41 -16.08 40.18 18.63
C SER A 41 -15.51 39.82 20.01
N TYR A 42 -14.31 39.20 20.10
CA TYR A 42 -13.43 39.28 21.28
C TYR A 42 -11.92 39.12 20.89
N PRO A 43 -10.98 39.67 21.70
CA PRO A 43 -9.63 40.07 21.31
C PRO A 43 -8.52 39.08 21.73
N GLY A 44 -7.29 39.34 21.26
CA GLY A 44 -6.04 38.92 21.94
C GLY A 44 -5.29 37.78 21.29
N ALA A 45 -4.06 38.06 20.86
CA ALA A 45 -3.20 37.17 20.07
C ALA A 45 -2.53 36.06 20.90
N ASP A 46 -2.81 34.81 20.54
CA ASP A 46 -1.99 33.63 20.83
C ASP A 46 -1.96 32.74 19.56
N ALA A 47 -0.92 32.90 18.74
CA ALA A 47 -0.88 32.41 17.36
C ALA A 47 -0.74 30.88 17.20
N SER A 48 -0.62 30.12 18.29
CA SER A 48 -0.55 28.65 18.27
C SER A 48 -1.87 27.95 18.66
N VAL A 49 -2.88 28.70 19.15
CA VAL A 49 -4.15 28.13 19.64
C VAL A 49 -5.23 28.07 18.54
N THR A 50 -4.95 28.60 17.35
CA THR A 50 -6.01 28.99 16.42
C THR A 50 -6.35 27.94 15.36
N THR A 51 -5.39 27.22 14.78
CA THR A 51 -5.69 26.36 13.60
C THR A 51 -6.46 25.09 13.97
N THR A 52 -6.00 24.32 14.97
CA THR A 52 -6.67 23.07 15.37
C THR A 52 -8.06 23.33 15.93
N THR A 53 -8.25 24.41 16.70
CA THR A 53 -9.55 24.78 17.28
C THR A 53 -10.54 25.26 16.21
N LEU A 54 -10.08 26.00 15.19
CA LEU A 54 -10.92 26.44 14.08
C LEU A 54 -11.29 25.31 13.11
N LEU A 55 -10.42 24.31 12.95
CA LEU A 55 -10.67 23.16 12.07
C LEU A 55 -11.47 22.05 12.74
N ALA A 56 -11.57 22.01 14.07
CA ALA A 56 -12.29 20.94 14.79
C ALA A 56 -13.76 20.77 14.35
N PRO A 57 -14.56 21.85 14.14
CA PRO A 57 -15.92 21.71 13.61
C PRO A 57 -15.93 21.13 12.19
N LEU A 58 -15.00 21.57 11.33
CA LEU A 58 -14.86 21.07 9.96
C LEU A 58 -14.44 19.60 9.95
N ALA A 59 -13.48 19.20 10.77
CA ALA A 59 -13.05 17.81 10.89
C ALA A 59 -14.20 16.90 11.33
N THR A 60 -15.03 17.37 12.28
CA THR A 60 -16.22 16.64 12.74
C THR A 60 -17.26 16.50 11.62
N ASP A 61 -17.47 17.54 10.81
CA ASP A 61 -18.40 17.47 9.69
C ASP A 61 -17.86 16.61 8.54
N LEU A 62 -16.55 16.62 8.28
CA LEU A 62 -15.92 15.73 7.32
C LEU A 62 -15.97 14.26 7.76
N ASP A 63 -15.80 14.00 9.06
CA ASP A 63 -15.90 12.64 9.62
C ASP A 63 -17.30 12.05 9.42
N LYS A 64 -18.35 12.86 9.61
CA LYS A 64 -19.74 12.46 9.30
C LYS A 64 -19.99 12.17 7.81
N LEU A 65 -19.17 12.73 6.92
CA LEU A 65 -19.27 12.55 5.47
C LEU A 65 -18.36 11.43 4.94
N ALA A 66 -17.35 11.05 5.70
CA ALA A 66 -16.38 10.05 5.28
C ALA A 66 -17.03 8.67 5.24
N PRO A 67 -16.82 7.89 4.17
CA PRO A 67 -17.25 6.50 4.15
C PRO A 67 -16.42 5.70 5.16
N GLY A 68 -17.11 5.16 6.17
CA GLY A 68 -16.54 4.24 7.16
C GLY A 68 -16.90 2.79 6.86
N PHE A 69 -16.17 1.87 7.48
CA PHE A 69 -16.52 0.46 7.55
C PHE A 69 -16.37 -0.01 9.00
N ASP A 70 -17.31 -0.83 9.47
CA ASP A 70 -17.27 -1.40 10.82
C ASP A 70 -16.23 -2.53 10.87
N MET A 71 -15.49 -2.60 11.99
CA MET A 71 -14.47 -3.63 12.22
C MET A 71 -14.39 -3.95 13.71
N ASN A 72 -14.21 -5.22 14.05
CA ASN A 72 -14.01 -5.62 15.44
C ASN A 72 -12.59 -5.28 15.89
N GLN A 73 -12.44 -4.96 17.17
CA GLN A 73 -11.12 -4.70 17.75
C GLN A 73 -10.18 -5.91 17.64
N ASP A 74 -10.71 -7.12 17.76
CA ASP A 74 -9.96 -8.38 17.67
C ASP A 74 -9.36 -8.62 16.27
N ASP A 75 -9.90 -7.98 15.24
CA ASP A 75 -9.38 -8.03 13.86
C ASP A 75 -8.23 -7.03 13.64
N MET A 76 -7.91 -6.19 14.64
CA MET A 76 -6.84 -5.18 14.56
C MET A 76 -5.65 -5.56 15.43
N ARG A 77 -4.45 -5.54 14.83
CA ARG A 77 -3.19 -5.75 15.54
C ARG A 77 -2.21 -4.62 15.24
N ILE A 78 -1.76 -3.94 16.29
CA ILE A 78 -0.71 -2.91 16.21
C ILE A 78 0.67 -3.59 16.21
N LEU A 79 1.46 -3.32 15.17
CA LEU A 79 2.85 -3.80 15.07
C LEU A 79 3.78 -2.69 15.57
N LYS A 80 4.58 -2.98 16.60
CA LYS A 80 5.35 -1.96 17.33
C LYS A 80 6.79 -1.84 16.84
N THR A 81 7.35 -2.93 16.34
CA THR A 81 8.75 -2.97 15.91
C THR A 81 8.87 -3.25 14.41
N PRO A 82 9.97 -2.83 13.77
CA PRO A 82 10.26 -3.21 12.39
C PRO A 82 10.35 -4.73 12.19
N GLY A 83 10.82 -5.46 13.21
CA GLY A 83 10.86 -6.93 13.19
C GLY A 83 9.47 -7.56 13.15
N ASP A 84 8.54 -7.05 13.96
CA ASP A 84 7.13 -7.51 13.95
C ASP A 84 6.48 -7.26 12.59
N PHE A 85 6.73 -6.08 12.00
CA PHE A 85 6.28 -5.76 10.65
C PHE A 85 6.80 -6.75 9.62
N TYR A 86 8.11 -7.02 9.64
CA TYR A 86 8.71 -7.94 8.67
C TYR A 86 8.19 -9.37 8.82
N ALA A 87 8.04 -9.85 10.06
CA ALA A 87 7.45 -11.15 10.35
C ALA A 87 5.99 -11.24 9.86
N ALA A 88 5.18 -10.21 10.10
CA ALA A 88 3.79 -10.14 9.63
C ALA A 88 3.70 -10.09 8.10
N LEU A 89 4.58 -9.32 7.44
CA LEU A 89 4.66 -9.25 5.98
C LEU A 89 4.96 -10.62 5.37
N ARG A 90 5.97 -11.32 5.88
CA ARG A 90 6.32 -12.69 5.44
C ARG A 90 5.19 -13.67 5.71
N HIS A 91 4.55 -13.57 6.87
CA HIS A 91 3.38 -14.39 7.18
C HIS A 91 2.27 -14.17 6.14
N GLY A 92 1.94 -12.91 5.81
CA GLY A 92 0.96 -12.58 4.78
C GLY A 92 1.32 -13.18 3.41
N ILE A 93 2.58 -13.05 2.98
CA ILE A 93 3.07 -13.59 1.70
C ILE A 93 2.89 -15.11 1.63
N ARG A 94 3.31 -15.83 2.68
CA ARG A 94 3.25 -17.31 2.72
C ARG A 94 1.82 -17.88 2.70
N HIS A 95 0.84 -17.11 3.19
CA HIS A 95 -0.55 -17.56 3.31
C HIS A 95 -1.47 -16.96 2.23
N ALA A 96 -0.96 -16.07 1.38
CA ALA A 96 -1.74 -15.46 0.32
C ALA A 96 -2.21 -16.50 -0.72
N ARG A 97 -3.52 -16.49 -1.01
CA ARG A 97 -4.14 -17.46 -1.94
C ARG A 97 -4.51 -16.89 -3.30
N ARG A 98 -4.81 -15.59 -3.39
CA ARG A 98 -5.35 -14.97 -4.62
C ARG A 98 -4.54 -13.79 -5.11
N ARG A 99 -4.17 -12.88 -4.21
CA ARG A 99 -3.44 -11.67 -4.57
C ARG A 99 -2.49 -11.22 -3.48
N ILE A 100 -1.37 -10.65 -3.89
CA ILE A 100 -0.47 -9.84 -3.08
C ILE A 100 -0.36 -8.48 -3.77
N PHE A 101 -0.68 -7.40 -3.07
CA PHE A 101 -0.49 -6.04 -3.55
C PHE A 101 0.45 -5.31 -2.60
N LEU A 102 1.61 -4.88 -3.10
CA LEU A 102 2.59 -4.15 -2.32
C LEU A 102 2.72 -2.73 -2.88
N ALA A 103 2.39 -1.73 -2.07
CA ALA A 103 2.66 -0.33 -2.36
C ALA A 103 3.76 0.16 -1.41
N THR A 104 4.89 0.58 -1.96
CA THR A 104 6.07 1.02 -1.19
C THR A 104 6.80 2.14 -1.93
N LEU A 105 7.72 2.83 -1.26
CA LEU A 105 8.61 3.79 -1.93
C LEU A 105 9.66 3.09 -2.79
N TYR A 106 10.27 2.02 -2.28
CA TYR A 106 11.21 1.17 -2.99
C TYR A 106 11.38 -0.18 -2.27
N ILE A 107 12.04 -1.12 -2.92
CA ILE A 107 12.52 -2.37 -2.33
C ILE A 107 14.04 -2.30 -2.32
N GLY A 108 14.65 -2.35 -1.13
CA GLY A 108 16.10 -2.25 -0.98
C GLY A 108 16.83 -3.44 -1.60
N ARG A 109 18.07 -3.24 -2.06
CA ARG A 109 18.91 -4.33 -2.62
C ARG A 109 19.14 -5.46 -1.60
N SER A 110 19.22 -5.13 -0.31
CA SER A 110 19.41 -6.10 0.78
C SER A 110 18.19 -6.97 1.06
N GLU A 111 17.02 -6.68 0.48
CA GLU A 111 15.76 -7.40 0.73
C GLU A 111 15.66 -8.73 -0.03
N GLY A 112 16.76 -9.48 -0.11
CA GLY A 112 16.82 -10.77 -0.82
C GLY A 112 15.86 -11.79 -0.23
N GLU A 113 15.72 -11.84 1.10
CA GLU A 113 14.81 -12.76 1.78
C GLU A 113 13.34 -12.49 1.40
N LEU A 114 12.93 -11.23 1.32
CA LEU A 114 11.58 -10.84 0.90
C LEU A 114 11.28 -11.31 -0.53
N VAL A 115 12.24 -11.12 -1.44
CA VAL A 115 12.10 -11.54 -2.85
C VAL A 115 11.98 -13.06 -2.95
N GLU A 116 12.74 -13.82 -2.17
CA GLU A 116 12.65 -15.28 -2.17
C GLU A 116 11.33 -15.81 -1.60
N GLU A 117 10.78 -15.17 -0.58
CA GLU A 117 9.44 -15.50 -0.06
C GLU A 117 8.36 -15.28 -1.12
N LEU A 118 8.40 -14.14 -1.82
CA LEU A 118 7.47 -13.84 -2.91
C LEU A 118 7.59 -14.86 -4.05
N ARG A 119 8.82 -15.18 -4.46
CA ARG A 119 9.08 -16.20 -5.49
C ARG A 119 8.55 -17.56 -5.08
N THR A 120 8.76 -17.96 -3.83
CA THR A 120 8.30 -19.25 -3.29
C THR A 120 6.78 -19.31 -3.24
N ALA A 121 6.11 -18.23 -2.79
CA ALA A 121 4.66 -18.15 -2.78
C ALA A 121 4.05 -18.26 -4.18
N LEU A 122 4.64 -17.57 -5.17
CA LEU A 122 4.19 -17.62 -6.57
C LEU A 122 4.39 -19.02 -7.18
N ARG A 123 5.53 -19.68 -6.94
CA ARG A 123 5.78 -21.05 -7.42
C ARG A 123 4.83 -22.08 -6.81
N ARG A 124 4.40 -21.86 -5.57
CA ARG A 124 3.48 -22.76 -4.87
C ARG A 124 2.04 -22.65 -5.37
N ASN A 125 1.65 -21.51 -5.95
CA ASN A 125 0.28 -21.23 -6.30
C ASN A 125 0.20 -20.40 -7.61
N ASP A 126 -0.06 -21.09 -8.72
CA ASP A 126 -0.15 -20.49 -10.05
C ASP A 126 -1.34 -19.51 -10.20
N GLU A 127 -2.34 -19.56 -9.32
CA GLU A 127 -3.44 -18.59 -9.31
C GLU A 127 -3.09 -17.27 -8.58
N LEU A 128 -1.98 -17.25 -7.83
CA LEU A 128 -1.57 -16.11 -7.03
C LEU A 128 -1.08 -14.97 -7.94
N ARG A 129 -1.71 -13.80 -7.83
CA ARG A 129 -1.27 -12.60 -8.56
C ARG A 129 -0.49 -11.67 -7.67
N LEU A 130 0.75 -11.35 -8.06
CA LEU A 130 1.57 -10.34 -7.41
C LEU A 130 1.50 -9.02 -8.21
N SER A 131 1.27 -7.91 -7.51
CA SER A 131 1.34 -6.56 -8.06
C SER A 131 2.15 -5.67 -7.13
N ILE A 132 3.16 -5.01 -7.67
CA ILE A 132 4.05 -4.12 -6.92
C ILE A 132 3.93 -2.71 -7.51
N LEU A 133 3.57 -1.76 -6.67
CA LEU A 133 3.57 -0.33 -6.97
C LEU A 133 4.69 0.32 -6.17
N THR A 134 5.64 0.93 -6.87
CA THR A 134 6.79 1.61 -6.27
C THR A 134 6.92 3.03 -6.78
N ASP A 135 7.53 3.91 -5.99
CA ASP A 135 7.92 5.23 -6.48
C ASP A 135 9.02 5.10 -7.55
N ALA A 136 8.85 5.81 -8.67
CA ALA A 136 9.67 5.64 -9.86
C ALA A 136 11.11 6.14 -9.68
N LEU A 137 11.33 7.16 -8.84
CA LEU A 137 12.65 7.76 -8.62
C LEU A 137 13.38 7.10 -7.46
N ARG A 138 12.66 6.71 -6.41
CA ARG A 138 13.23 6.00 -5.25
C ARG A 138 13.57 4.55 -5.59
N GLY A 139 12.79 3.92 -6.47
CA GLY A 139 13.00 2.54 -6.93
C GLY A 139 14.28 2.31 -7.75
N THR A 140 14.91 3.38 -8.27
CA THR A 140 16.13 3.29 -9.10
C THR A 140 17.42 3.56 -8.33
N ARG A 141 17.35 3.74 -7.00
CA ARG A 141 18.54 3.97 -6.17
C ARG A 141 19.52 2.80 -6.30
N LEU A 142 20.68 3.09 -6.87
CA LEU A 142 21.82 2.18 -6.92
C LEU A 142 22.62 2.29 -5.62
N TYR A 143 23.03 1.15 -5.09
CA TYR A 143 24.04 1.10 -4.04
C TYR A 143 25.40 1.37 -4.67
N VAL A 144 26.03 2.46 -4.26
CA VAL A 144 27.46 2.69 -4.51
C VAL A 144 28.17 2.15 -3.28
N PRO A 145 28.92 1.04 -3.37
CA PRO A 145 29.81 0.68 -2.29
C PRO A 145 30.77 1.83 -2.08
N TYR A 146 30.90 2.32 -0.85
CA TYR A 146 32.07 3.12 -0.50
C TYR A 146 33.27 2.23 -0.80
N ALA A 147 34.13 2.65 -1.74
CA ALA A 147 35.43 2.03 -1.87
C ALA A 147 36.11 2.18 -0.52
N GLU A 148 36.44 1.07 0.14
CA GLU A 148 37.42 1.09 1.21
C GLU A 148 38.66 1.78 0.63
N PRO A 149 39.19 2.86 1.25
CA PRO A 149 40.42 3.45 0.76
C PRO A 149 41.51 2.37 0.83
N ASP A 150 42.06 2.02 -0.33
CA ASP A 150 43.20 1.10 -0.43
C ASP A 150 44.27 1.54 0.58
N GLY A 151 44.65 0.62 1.47
CA GLY A 151 45.51 0.87 2.63
C GLY A 151 46.94 1.28 2.28
N LEU A 152 47.13 2.49 1.76
CA LEU A 152 48.42 3.05 1.37
C LEU A 152 49.06 3.94 2.46
N GLU A 153 48.85 3.65 3.75
CA GLU A 153 49.53 4.38 4.85
C GLU A 153 50.56 3.54 5.62
N GLU A 154 50.88 2.31 5.21
CA GLU A 154 51.90 1.50 5.92
C GLU A 154 53.33 1.61 5.35
N GLU A 155 53.53 2.15 4.14
CA GLU A 155 54.87 2.24 3.53
C GLU A 155 55.68 3.50 3.93
N ALA A 156 55.09 4.48 4.61
CA ALA A 156 55.80 5.72 4.97
C ALA A 156 56.60 5.65 6.29
N ARG A 157 56.57 4.52 7.03
CA ARG A 157 57.21 4.41 8.35
C ARG A 157 58.48 3.56 8.40
N ALA A 158 58.97 3.08 7.25
CA ALA A 158 60.16 2.21 7.20
C ALA A 158 61.49 2.95 6.88
N GLU A 159 61.48 4.26 6.64
CA GLU A 159 62.72 5.01 6.29
C GLU A 159 63.23 5.99 7.37
N GLU A 160 62.72 5.93 8.60
CA GLU A 160 63.34 6.61 9.76
C GLU A 160 63.86 5.59 10.78
N GLY A 161 65.03 5.02 10.51
CA GLY A 161 65.66 4.03 11.38
C GLY A 161 67.12 3.80 11.01
N GLN A 162 67.90 4.86 11.17
CA GLN A 162 69.36 4.87 11.06
C GLN A 162 70.02 4.44 12.36
#